data_AF-A0A2E0V2A8-F1
#
_entry.id   AF-A0A2E0V2A8-F1
#
_cell.length_a   1.000
_cell.length_b   1.000
_cell.length_c   1.000
_cell.angle_alpha   90.00
_cell.angle_beta   90.00
_cell.angle_gamma   90.00
#
_symmetry.space_group_name_H-M   'P 1'
#
loop_
_entity.id
_entity.type
_entity.pdbx_description
1 polymer ?
#
loop_
_entity_poly.entity_id
_entity_poly.type
_entity_poly.pdbx_seq_one_letter_code
_entity_poly.pdbx_strand_id
1 'polypeptide(L)'
;MAIIIVASKVVPKRGSASLVGLLSGVIAAFMGLGDFGALNTFISYTIIGIGTDLALFLLGNPENLFVAGFVGAFGHFCKFLVKWAFGAITGAPVGFVALGLAKAIVGYLIFGAIGGVLGGLTLRALKKAGYFKYLAEKK
;
A
#
# COMPACT_ATOMS: atom_id res chain seq x y z
N MET A 1 3.67 -3.11 -0.98
CA MET A 1 3.86 -1.82 -0.30
C MET A 1 5.05 -1.03 -0.83
N ALA A 2 6.30 -1.52 -0.74
CA ALA A 2 7.49 -0.75 -1.13
C ALA A 2 7.41 -0.10 -2.53
N ILE A 3 6.97 -0.86 -3.54
CA ILE A 3 6.79 -0.34 -4.92
C ILE A 3 5.76 0.80 -4.98
N ILE A 4 4.69 0.75 -4.19
CA ILE A 4 3.64 1.78 -4.14
C ILE A 4 4.22 3.09 -3.56
N ILE A 5 5.03 2.99 -2.50
CA ILE A 5 5.75 4.15 -1.94
C ILE A 5 6.75 4.70 -2.98
N VAL A 6 7.51 3.84 -3.65
CA VAL A 6 8.46 4.28 -4.68
C VAL A 6 7.74 5.01 -5.82
N ALA A 7 6.60 4.48 -6.28
CA ALA A 7 5.79 5.09 -7.32
C ALA A 7 5.33 6.52 -6.96
N SER A 8 5.10 6.82 -5.68
CA SER A 8 4.69 8.15 -5.19
C SER A 8 5.67 9.28 -5.49
N LYS A 9 6.94 8.96 -5.79
CA LYS A 9 7.97 9.95 -6.15
C LYS A 9 8.55 9.74 -7.53
N VAL A 10 8.63 8.50 -8.00
CA VAL A 10 9.06 8.20 -9.38
C VAL A 10 8.09 8.83 -10.39
N VAL A 11 6.80 8.79 -10.12
CA VAL A 11 5.78 9.52 -10.89
C VAL A 11 5.34 10.72 -10.05
N PRO A 12 5.85 11.95 -10.31
CA PRO A 12 5.62 13.11 -9.45
C PRO A 12 4.24 13.74 -9.70
N LYS A 13 3.18 12.93 -9.63
CA LYS A 13 1.77 13.33 -9.76
C LYS A 13 0.98 12.80 -8.58
N ARG A 14 0.05 13.60 -8.06
CA ARG A 14 -0.92 13.14 -7.06
C ARG A 14 -1.72 11.96 -7.64
N GLY A 15 -1.98 10.94 -6.82
CA GLY A 15 -2.71 9.77 -7.29
C GLY A 15 -1.84 8.65 -7.88
N SER A 16 -0.52 8.81 -7.93
CA SER A 16 0.37 7.80 -8.51
C SER A 16 0.37 6.49 -7.72
N ALA A 17 0.25 6.55 -6.39
CA ALA A 17 0.15 5.34 -5.57
C ALA A 17 -1.19 4.63 -5.83
N SER A 18 -2.29 5.37 -5.96
CA SER A 18 -3.62 4.89 -6.30
C SER A 18 -3.64 4.22 -7.68
N LEU A 19 -3.01 4.83 -8.68
CA LEU A 19 -2.92 4.26 -10.03
C LEU A 19 -2.14 2.94 -10.02
N VAL A 20 -1.01 2.88 -9.32
CA VAL A 20 -0.24 1.63 -9.18
C VAL A 20 -1.05 0.59 -8.40
N GLY A 21 -1.77 0.99 -7.35
CA GLY A 21 -2.68 0.11 -6.62
C GLY A 21 -3.79 -0.47 -7.50
N LEU A 22 -4.42 0.37 -8.32
CA LEU A 22 -5.47 -0.01 -9.28
C LEU A 22 -4.92 -1.01 -10.30
N LEU A 23 -3.80 -0.69 -10.97
CA LEU A 23 -3.17 -1.58 -11.95
C LEU A 23 -2.75 -2.91 -11.32
N SER A 24 -2.19 -2.85 -10.11
CA SER A 24 -1.85 -4.05 -9.35
C SER A 24 -3.09 -4.87 -9.01
N GLY A 25 -4.21 -4.23 -8.69
CA GLY A 25 -5.48 -4.90 -8.41
C GLY A 25 -6.05 -5.58 -9.63
N VAL A 26 -6.01 -4.93 -10.80
CA VAL A 26 -6.44 -5.55 -12.08
C VAL A 26 -5.60 -6.80 -12.34
N ILE A 27 -4.27 -6.66 -12.35
CA ILE A 27 -3.35 -7.79 -12.63
C ILE A 27 -3.53 -8.92 -11.61
N ALA A 28 -3.58 -8.59 -10.31
CA ALA A 28 -3.70 -9.59 -9.25
C ALA A 28 -5.03 -10.34 -9.30
N ALA A 29 -6.12 -9.65 -9.64
CA ALA A 29 -7.43 -10.27 -9.81
C ALA A 29 -7.46 -11.22 -11.02
N PHE A 30 -6.89 -10.80 -12.15
CA PHE A 30 -6.79 -11.65 -13.34
C PHE A 30 -5.90 -12.89 -13.11
N MET A 31 -4.81 -12.74 -12.34
CA MET A 31 -3.89 -13.83 -12.04
C MET A 31 -4.38 -14.75 -10.89
N GLY A 32 -5.53 -14.46 -10.27
CA GLY A 32 -6.05 -15.28 -9.17
C GLY A 32 -5.17 -15.28 -7.91
N LEU A 33 -4.42 -14.21 -7.64
CA LEU A 33 -3.45 -14.14 -6.54
C LEU A 33 -4.06 -13.90 -5.15
N GLY A 34 -5.38 -13.91 -5.02
CA GLY A 34 -6.07 -13.62 -3.76
C GLY A 34 -6.96 -14.75 -3.25
N ASP A 35 -7.41 -14.57 -2.01
CA ASP A 35 -8.02 -15.56 -1.13
C ASP A 35 -9.55 -15.51 -1.12
N PHE A 36 -10.17 -14.34 -1.32
CA PHE A 36 -11.63 -14.16 -1.36
C PHE A 36 -12.16 -13.83 -2.76
N GLY A 37 -11.50 -14.36 -3.80
CA GLY A 37 -11.88 -14.18 -5.20
C GLY A 37 -11.42 -12.87 -5.83
N ALA A 38 -11.75 -12.70 -7.11
CA ALA A 38 -11.24 -11.63 -7.97
C ALA A 38 -11.64 -10.23 -7.47
N LEU A 39 -12.90 -10.04 -7.07
CA LEU A 39 -13.41 -8.74 -6.60
C LEU A 39 -12.72 -8.29 -5.31
N ASN A 40 -12.58 -9.17 -4.32
CA ASN A 40 -11.85 -8.86 -3.10
C ASN A 40 -10.40 -8.51 -3.40
N THR A 41 -9.76 -9.26 -4.30
CA THR A 41 -8.36 -9.03 -4.70
C THR A 41 -8.20 -7.66 -5.34
N PHE A 42 -9.04 -7.35 -6.32
CA PHE A 42 -9.06 -6.07 -7.01
C PHE A 42 -9.18 -4.90 -6.03
N ILE A 43 -10.18 -4.94 -5.14
CA ILE A 43 -10.43 -3.86 -4.17
C ILE A 43 -9.30 -3.79 -3.14
N SER A 44 -8.81 -4.94 -2.66
CA SER A 44 -7.74 -5.04 -1.67
C SER A 44 -6.44 -4.38 -2.13
N TYR A 45 -6.10 -4.49 -3.41
CA TYR A 45 -4.88 -3.86 -3.95
C TYR A 45 -5.10 -2.40 -4.31
N THR A 46 -6.28 -2.07 -4.84
CA THR A 46 -6.67 -0.68 -5.13
C THR A 46 -6.67 0.18 -3.88
N ILE A 47 -7.26 -0.30 -2.78
CA ILE A 47 -7.36 0.47 -1.53
C ILE A 47 -6.00 0.71 -0.88
N ILE A 48 -5.00 -0.15 -1.11
CA ILE A 48 -3.63 0.11 -0.62
C ILE A 48 -3.11 1.39 -1.27
N GLY A 49 -3.28 1.54 -2.58
CA GLY A 49 -2.86 2.73 -3.32
C GLY A 49 -3.58 3.99 -2.85
N ILE A 50 -4.91 3.92 -2.74
CA ILE A 50 -5.76 5.03 -2.25
C ILE A 50 -5.38 5.42 -0.83
N GLY A 51 -5.27 4.46 0.08
CA GLY A 51 -4.87 4.71 1.46
C GLY A 51 -3.46 5.30 1.54
N THR A 52 -2.54 4.86 0.68
CA THR A 52 -1.19 5.42 0.59
C THR A 52 -1.20 6.87 0.13
N ASP A 53 -1.91 7.22 -0.93
CA ASP A 53 -2.03 8.61 -1.39
C ASP A 53 -2.71 9.50 -0.34
N LEU A 54 -3.75 9.00 0.34
CA LEU A 54 -4.43 9.73 1.41
C LEU A 54 -3.47 9.99 2.59
N ALA A 55 -2.73 8.98 3.03
CA ALA A 55 -1.77 9.12 4.11
C ALA A 55 -0.62 10.06 3.72
N LEU A 56 -0.13 10.00 2.48
CA LEU A 56 0.90 10.91 1.97
C LEU A 56 0.37 12.34 1.82
N PHE A 57 -0.89 12.51 1.46
CA PHE A 57 -1.53 13.83 1.41
C PHE A 57 -1.54 14.49 2.80
N LEU A 58 -1.75 13.71 3.87
CA LEU A 58 -1.78 14.21 5.24
C LEU A 58 -0.39 14.34 5.89
N LEU A 59 0.52 13.39 5.64
CA LEU A 59 1.81 13.29 6.35
C LEU A 59 3.01 13.81 5.53
N GLY A 60 2.82 14.02 4.22
CA GLY A 60 3.82 14.64 3.36
C GLY A 60 4.87 13.66 2.83
N ASN A 61 6.13 13.84 3.22
CA ASN A 61 7.27 13.31 2.45
C ASN A 61 7.65 11.86 2.81
N PRO A 62 7.52 10.88 1.87
CA PRO A 62 7.92 9.49 2.08
C PRO A 62 9.43 9.26 2.16
N GLU A 63 10.27 10.27 1.91
CA GLU A 63 11.71 10.18 2.22
C GLU A 63 11.98 10.27 3.73
N ASN A 64 11.03 10.76 4.55
CA ASN A 64 11.10 10.61 6.00
C ASN A 64 10.68 9.19 6.36
N LEU A 65 11.59 8.38 6.94
CA LEU A 65 11.33 6.96 7.19
C LEU A 65 10.20 6.73 8.19
N PHE A 66 9.97 7.65 9.14
CA PHE A 66 8.81 7.58 10.03
C PHE A 66 7.50 7.75 9.27
N VAL A 67 7.45 8.74 8.37
CA VAL A 67 6.29 8.96 7.48
C VAL A 67 6.11 7.77 6.56
N ALA A 68 7.17 7.26 5.95
CA ALA A 68 7.12 6.11 5.05
C ALA A 68 6.57 4.86 5.75
N GLY A 69 7.05 4.59 6.96
CA GLY A 69 6.55 3.50 7.80
C GLY A 69 5.07 3.67 8.15
N PHE A 70 4.66 4.86 8.60
CA PHE A 70 3.26 5.11 8.96
C PHE A 70 2.33 5.01 7.75
N VAL A 71 2.69 5.62 6.62
CA VAL A 71 1.96 5.53 5.35
C VAL A 71 1.84 4.07 4.90
N GLY A 72 2.93 3.31 4.99
CA GLY A 72 2.93 1.89 4.64
C GLY A 72 2.03 1.06 5.54
N ALA A 73 2.05 1.31 6.86
CA ALA A 73 1.14 0.68 7.81
C ALA A 73 -0.32 1.03 7.49
N PHE A 74 -0.62 2.30 7.23
CA PHE A 74 -1.97 2.77 6.92
C PHE A 74 -2.51 2.15 5.63
N GLY A 75 -1.73 2.12 4.55
CA GLY A 75 -2.16 1.49 3.29
C GLY A 75 -2.45 -0.01 3.44
N HIS A 76 -1.64 -0.74 4.21
CA HIS A 76 -1.94 -2.14 4.54
C HIS A 76 -3.16 -2.30 5.46
N PHE A 77 -3.36 -1.38 6.40
CA PHE A 77 -4.54 -1.37 7.25
C PHE A 77 -5.82 -1.18 6.44
N CYS A 78 -5.81 -0.32 5.41
CA CYS A 78 -6.94 -0.22 4.47
C CYS A 78 -7.26 -1.55 3.77
N LYS A 79 -6.24 -2.33 3.37
CA LYS A 79 -6.45 -3.68 2.81
C LYS A 79 -7.07 -4.63 3.82
N PHE A 80 -6.63 -4.56 5.07
CA PHE A 80 -7.24 -5.32 6.16
C PHE A 80 -8.74 -4.98 6.30
N LEU A 81 -9.11 -3.70 6.28
CA LEU A 81 -10.52 -3.29 6.37
C LEU A 81 -11.37 -3.87 5.24
N VAL A 82 -10.85 -3.91 4.01
CA VAL A 82 -11.54 -4.56 2.88
C VAL A 82 -11.73 -6.05 3.13
N LYS A 83 -10.68 -6.78 3.55
CA LYS A 83 -10.80 -8.21 3.85
C LYS A 83 -11.74 -8.49 5.01
N TRP A 84 -11.69 -7.68 6.05
CA TRP A 84 -12.59 -7.78 7.19
C TRP A 84 -14.05 -7.56 6.77
N ALA A 85 -14.33 -6.51 5.98
CA ALA A 85 -15.66 -6.22 5.46
C ALA A 85 -16.20 -7.38 4.59
N PHE A 86 -15.37 -7.92 3.68
CA PHE A 86 -15.76 -9.07 2.88
C PHE A 86 -16.03 -10.31 3.75
N GLY A 87 -15.18 -10.59 4.75
CA GLY A 87 -15.41 -11.69 5.69
C GLY A 87 -16.71 -11.52 6.48
N ALA A 88 -17.04 -10.29 6.88
CA ALA A 88 -18.30 -10.01 7.58
C ALA A 88 -19.51 -10.20 6.66
N ILE A 89 -19.44 -9.71 5.42
CA ILE A 89 -20.53 -9.82 4.42
C ILE A 89 -20.78 -11.27 4.01
N THR A 90 -19.74 -12.10 3.89
CA THR A 90 -19.88 -13.51 3.49
C THR A 90 -20.30 -14.42 4.65
N GLY A 91 -20.51 -13.87 5.85
CA GLY A 91 -20.86 -14.66 7.03
C GLY A 91 -19.72 -15.53 7.55
N ALA A 92 -18.47 -15.24 7.15
CA ALA A 92 -17.33 -15.90 7.75
C ALA A 92 -17.30 -15.57 9.26
N PRO A 93 -16.87 -16.49 10.14
CA PRO A 93 -16.79 -16.26 11.58
C PRO A 93 -15.62 -15.33 11.96
N VAL A 94 -15.50 -14.17 11.30
CA VAL A 94 -14.47 -13.15 11.54
C VAL A 94 -14.52 -12.59 12.97
N GLY A 95 -15.69 -12.62 13.62
CA GLY A 95 -15.88 -12.19 15.00
C GLY A 95 -15.51 -13.23 16.07
N PHE A 96 -15.60 -14.54 15.76
CA PHE A 96 -15.29 -15.62 16.72
C PHE A 96 -13.79 -15.85 16.95
N VAL A 97 -12.93 -15.15 16.21
CA VAL A 97 -11.47 -15.22 16.35
C VAL A 97 -10.92 -13.83 16.71
N ALA A 98 -11.40 -13.21 17.78
CA ALA A 98 -10.92 -11.89 18.23
C ALA A 98 -9.38 -11.82 18.32
N LEU A 99 -8.73 -12.90 18.80
CA LEU A 99 -7.28 -13.04 18.83
C LEU A 99 -6.64 -13.16 17.43
N GLY A 100 -7.30 -13.84 16.51
CA GLY A 100 -6.85 -13.98 15.12
C GLY A 100 -6.97 -12.66 14.35
N LEU A 101 -8.04 -11.89 14.62
CA LEU A 101 -8.22 -10.56 14.06
C LEU A 101 -7.18 -9.58 14.62
N ALA A 102 -6.93 -9.61 15.93
CA ALA A 102 -5.86 -8.83 16.56
C ALA A 102 -4.49 -9.16 15.96
N LYS A 103 -4.16 -10.46 15.83
CA LYS A 103 -2.92 -10.92 15.19
C LYS A 103 -2.84 -10.45 13.73
N ALA A 104 -3.94 -10.51 12.99
CA ALA A 104 -3.99 -10.04 11.61
C ALA A 104 -3.70 -8.54 11.53
N ILE A 105 -4.37 -7.71 12.33
CA ILE A 105 -4.15 -6.25 12.38
C ILE A 105 -2.67 -5.96 12.63
N VAL A 106 -2.08 -6.59 13.66
CA VAL A 106 -0.65 -6.43 13.98
C VAL A 106 0.23 -6.81 12.79
N GLY A 107 -0.05 -7.93 12.12
CA GLY A 107 0.65 -8.34 10.91
C GLY A 107 0.57 -7.31 9.78
N TYR A 108 -0.63 -6.79 9.48
CA TYR A 108 -0.82 -5.76 8.45
C TYR A 108 -0.05 -4.48 8.78
N LEU A 109 -0.08 -4.04 10.03
CA LEU A 109 0.63 -2.84 10.47
C LEU A 109 2.15 -3.03 10.40
N ILE A 110 2.69 -4.14 10.91
CA ILE A 110 4.13 -4.40 10.93
C ILE A 110 4.67 -4.56 9.50
N PHE A 111 4.08 -5.43 8.68
CA PHE A 111 4.56 -5.64 7.32
C PHE A 111 4.29 -4.43 6.42
N GLY A 112 3.21 -3.69 6.68
CA GLY A 112 2.96 -2.39 6.05
C GLY A 112 4.06 -1.39 6.38
N ALA A 113 4.43 -1.25 7.66
CA ALA A 113 5.47 -0.34 8.12
C ALA A 113 6.85 -0.71 7.54
N ILE A 114 7.23 -1.99 7.61
CA ILE A 114 8.49 -2.48 7.03
C ILE A 114 8.52 -2.19 5.53
N GLY A 115 7.46 -2.54 4.80
CA GLY A 115 7.36 -2.24 3.37
C GLY A 115 7.41 -0.74 3.06
N GLY A 116 6.84 0.08 3.94
CA GLY A 116 6.89 1.53 3.89
C GLY A 116 8.31 2.07 4.01
N VAL A 117 9.02 1.67 5.06
CA VAL A 117 10.42 2.04 5.33
C VAL A 117 11.32 1.60 4.18
N LEU A 118 11.17 0.36 3.70
CA LEU A 118 11.92 -0.13 2.54
C LEU A 118 11.69 0.72 1.29
N GLY A 119 10.44 1.12 1.03
CA GLY A 119 10.12 2.06 -0.05
C GLY A 119 10.81 3.42 0.12
N GLY A 120 10.78 3.98 1.34
CA GLY A 120 11.46 5.24 1.66
C GLY A 120 12.99 5.17 1.51
N LEU A 121 13.60 4.05 1.92
CA LEU A 121 15.04 3.80 1.71
C LEU A 121 15.38 3.71 0.23
N THR A 122 14.56 3.02 -0.58
CA THR A 122 14.73 2.97 -2.04
C THR A 122 14.65 4.36 -2.66
N LEU A 123 13.72 5.21 -2.21
CA LEU A 123 13.62 6.60 -2.67
C LEU A 123 14.88 7.42 -2.36
N ARG A 124 15.42 7.28 -1.14
CA ARG A 124 16.69 7.91 -0.75
C ARG A 124 17.84 7.42 -1.62
N ALA A 125 17.91 6.11 -1.89
CA ALA A 125 18.93 5.52 -2.74
C ALA A 125 18.85 6.05 -4.18
N LEU A 126 17.65 6.10 -4.78
CA LEU A 126 17.41 6.67 -6.10
C LEU A 126 17.83 8.14 -6.18
N LYS A 127 17.51 8.93 -5.14
CA LYS A 127 17.92 10.33 -5.04
C LYS A 127 19.43 10.49 -4.98
N LYS A 128 20.11 9.67 -4.17
CA LYS A 128 21.58 9.65 -4.07
C LYS A 128 22.23 9.25 -5.40
N ALA A 129 21.60 8.35 -6.15
CA ALA A 129 22.04 7.93 -7.47
C ALA A 129 21.79 8.97 -8.59
N GLY A 130 21.19 10.13 -8.27
CA GLY A 130 20.91 11.18 -9.27
C GLY A 130 19.70 10.90 -10.17
N TYR A 131 18.92 9.85 -9.91
CA TYR A 131 17.78 9.43 -10.73
C TYR A 131 16.77 10.57 -10.98
N PHE A 132 16.43 11.32 -9.93
CA PHE A 132 15.48 12.43 -10.05
C PHE A 132 16.04 13.66 -10.78
N LYS A 133 17.38 13.84 -10.79
CA LYS A 133 18.02 14.89 -11.61
C LYS A 133 17.92 14.54 -13.08
N TYR A 134 18.27 13.30 -13.43
CA TYR A 134 18.13 12.76 -14.79
C TYR A 134 16.69 12.85 -15.31
N LEU A 135 15.68 12.54 -14.48
CA LEU A 135 14.28 12.69 -14.87
C LEU A 135 13.87 14.14 -15.13
N ALA A 136 14.47 15.10 -14.41
CA ALA A 136 14.17 16.52 -14.58
C ALA A 136 14.77 17.10 -15.87
N GLU A 137 15.91 16.58 -16.32
CA GLU A 137 16.55 16.96 -17.59
C GLU A 137 15.75 16.55 -18.84
N LYS A 138 14.83 15.59 -18.70
CA LYS A 138 13.99 15.07 -19.79
C LYS A 138 12.63 15.75 -19.92
N LYS A 139 12.34 16.76 -19.09
CA LYS A 139 11.12 17.59 -19.20
C LYS A 139 11.35 18.74 -20.15
#